data_AF-A0A1T4ZD30-F1
#
_entry.id   AF-A0A1T4ZD30-F1
#
_cell.length_a   1.000
_cell.length_b   1.000
_cell.length_c   1.000
_cell.angle_alpha   90.00
_cell.angle_beta   90.00
_cell.angle_gamma   90.00
#
_symmetry.space_group_name_H-M   'P 1'
#
loop_
_entity.id
_entity.type
_entity.pdbx_description
1 polymer ?
#
loop_
_entity_poly.entity_id
_entity_poly.type
_entity_poly.pdbx_seq_one_letter_code
_entity_poly.pdbx_strand_id
1 'polypeptide(L)'
;MRILFTIPHFFNSDGDGKHASLSKDPRPRITGLVFALTALRELYSQSQCMIDIAQCQTIPVNQEQNYQVDIVICTTQEYHLLAQIPLPSWFCKHYSTQVEPMLLGFQCHQVLREYLGQYDYYCYLEDDLILRDPWLFTKLNWFNRHAGNSCLLQPNRYEVSPHSKAIKAYIDGDLLPHITANFQNIQDQPQFIGKVMEQAVSFKRPLNPHSGCFFLNAEQMEYWAKQPYFLDRDCGFIGPLESAATLGIMKTFKVYKPTASHANFLEIQHFGSGFINLIGRQVKYGREQETGNG
;
A
#
# COMPACT_ATOMS: atom_id res chain seq x y z
N MET A 1 2.38 19.49 4.64
CA MET A 1 2.46 18.57 3.47
C MET A 1 1.04 18.20 3.05
N ARG A 2 0.78 18.13 1.74
CA ARG A 2 -0.50 17.75 1.13
C ARG A 2 -0.36 16.36 0.51
N ILE A 3 -1.28 15.45 0.82
CA ILE A 3 -1.22 14.05 0.40
C ILE A 3 -2.55 13.67 -0.23
N LEU A 4 -2.50 13.11 -1.44
CA LEU A 4 -3.65 12.54 -2.11
C LEU A 4 -3.55 11.02 -2.10
N PHE A 5 -4.54 10.36 -1.50
CA PHE A 5 -4.75 8.92 -1.60
C PHE A 5 -5.86 8.62 -2.60
N THR A 6 -5.62 7.66 -3.48
CA THR A 6 -6.62 7.06 -4.36
C THR A 6 -6.76 5.59 -4.02
N ILE A 7 -7.99 5.13 -3.84
CA ILE A 7 -8.31 3.76 -3.42
C ILE A 7 -9.37 3.19 -4.37
N PRO A 8 -9.09 2.11 -5.12
CA PRO A 8 -10.14 1.42 -5.86
C PRO A 8 -10.96 0.58 -4.89
N HIS A 9 -12.28 0.71 -4.94
CA HIS A 9 -13.20 -0.09 -4.14
C HIS A 9 -14.25 -0.74 -5.03
N PHE A 10 -14.30 -2.07 -4.99
CA PHE A 10 -15.24 -2.89 -5.73
C PHE A 10 -15.79 -4.01 -4.85
N PHE A 11 -17.10 -4.23 -4.93
CA PHE A 11 -17.75 -5.36 -4.27
C PHE A 11 -18.97 -5.83 -5.07
N ASN A 12 -19.06 -7.14 -5.28
CA ASN A 12 -20.20 -7.79 -5.92
C ASN A 12 -20.54 -9.10 -5.19
N SER A 13 -21.66 -9.11 -4.46
CA SER A 13 -22.11 -10.28 -3.69
C SER A 13 -22.53 -11.47 -4.55
N ASP A 14 -22.79 -11.26 -5.83
CA ASP A 14 -23.22 -12.28 -6.79
C ASP A 14 -22.03 -12.92 -7.54
N GLY A 15 -20.80 -12.60 -7.12
CA GLY A 15 -19.58 -13.13 -7.72
C GLY A 15 -19.27 -14.60 -7.39
N ASP A 16 -18.14 -15.08 -7.92
CA ASP A 16 -17.72 -16.49 -7.79
C ASP A 16 -16.95 -16.81 -6.49
N GLY A 17 -16.74 -15.81 -5.63
CA GLY A 17 -16.01 -15.95 -4.36
C GLY A 17 -14.50 -16.18 -4.48
N LYS A 18 -13.90 -16.11 -5.67
CA LYS A 18 -12.43 -16.23 -5.82
C LYS A 18 -11.66 -15.10 -5.14
N HIS A 19 -12.22 -13.90 -5.19
CA HIS A 19 -11.72 -12.73 -4.48
C HIS A 19 -12.66 -12.39 -3.32
N ALA A 20 -12.13 -11.81 -2.25
CA ALA A 20 -12.95 -11.39 -1.11
C ALA A 20 -14.01 -10.32 -1.50
N SER A 21 -13.74 -9.53 -2.55
CA SER A 21 -14.71 -8.60 -3.17
C SER A 21 -15.88 -9.29 -3.88
N LEU A 22 -15.78 -10.59 -4.12
CA LEU A 22 -16.80 -11.43 -4.76
C LEU A 22 -17.51 -12.35 -3.75
N SER A 23 -17.28 -12.14 -2.46
CA SER A 23 -17.89 -12.95 -1.41
C SER A 23 -19.31 -12.47 -1.09
N LYS A 24 -20.16 -13.39 -0.60
CA LYS A 24 -21.54 -13.06 -0.22
C LYS A 24 -21.64 -12.16 0.99
N ASP A 25 -20.66 -12.21 1.90
CA ASP A 25 -20.65 -11.44 3.13
C ASP A 25 -19.87 -10.13 2.94
N PRO A 26 -20.54 -8.95 2.95
CA PRO A 26 -19.85 -7.68 2.78
C PRO A 26 -19.03 -7.25 4.01
N ARG A 27 -19.30 -7.81 5.20
CA ARG A 27 -18.77 -7.30 6.48
C ARG A 27 -17.24 -7.26 6.54
N PRO A 28 -16.47 -8.27 6.05
CA PRO A 28 -15.02 -8.19 6.04
C PRO A 28 -14.50 -7.05 5.16
N ARG A 29 -15.15 -6.79 4.01
CA ARG A 29 -14.76 -5.68 3.12
C ARG A 29 -15.09 -4.32 3.71
N ILE A 30 -16.26 -4.16 4.34
CA ILE A 30 -16.59 -2.93 5.08
C ILE A 30 -15.57 -2.69 6.18
N THR A 31 -15.26 -3.72 6.99
CA THR A 31 -14.30 -3.61 8.10
C THR A 31 -12.91 -3.21 7.60
N GLY A 32 -12.40 -3.89 6.58
CA GLY A 32 -11.09 -3.61 5.99
C GLY A 32 -11.00 -2.16 5.49
N LEU A 33 -11.99 -1.72 4.71
CA LEU A 33 -12.03 -0.36 4.19
C LEU A 33 -12.16 0.70 5.29
N VAL A 34 -13.00 0.47 6.31
CA VAL A 34 -13.09 1.37 7.47
C VAL A 34 -11.75 1.50 8.17
N PHE A 35 -11.05 0.38 8.40
CA PHE A 35 -9.73 0.42 9.04
C PHE A 35 -8.69 1.12 8.18
N ALA A 36 -8.67 0.87 6.87
CA ALA A 36 -7.78 1.55 5.93
C ALA A 36 -7.99 3.06 5.97
N LEU A 37 -9.24 3.52 5.78
CA LEU A 37 -9.60 4.94 5.80
C LEU A 37 -9.28 5.60 7.14
N THR A 38 -9.65 4.94 8.25
CA THR A 38 -9.42 5.46 9.60
C THR A 38 -7.93 5.63 9.88
N ALA A 39 -7.11 4.64 9.51
CA ALA A 39 -5.65 4.71 9.65
C ALA A 39 -5.05 5.92 8.91
N LEU A 40 -5.51 6.22 7.70
CA LEU A 40 -5.02 7.39 6.95
C LEU A 40 -5.33 8.71 7.66
N ARG A 41 -6.52 8.84 8.25
CA ARG A 41 -6.91 10.06 8.97
C ARG A 41 -6.24 10.15 10.34
N GLU A 42 -6.23 9.07 11.11
CA GLU A 42 -5.69 9.09 12.48
C GLU A 42 -4.19 9.36 12.51
N LEU A 43 -3.43 8.83 11.54
CA LEU A 43 -1.97 8.99 11.50
C LEU A 43 -1.55 10.36 10.96
N TYR A 44 -2.25 10.87 9.94
CA TYR A 44 -1.72 11.93 9.10
C TYR A 44 -2.59 13.19 9.02
N SER A 45 -3.87 13.14 9.42
CA SER A 45 -4.77 14.30 9.29
C SER A 45 -4.44 15.41 10.29
N GLN A 46 -4.86 16.63 9.97
CA GLN A 46 -4.65 17.82 10.77
C GLN A 46 -5.41 17.87 12.10
N SER A 47 -6.30 16.91 12.33
CA SER A 47 -7.25 16.89 13.44
C SER A 47 -6.76 16.02 14.61
N GLN A 48 -5.54 16.28 15.09
CA GLN A 48 -4.95 15.58 16.24
C GLN A 48 -4.77 16.54 17.42
N CYS A 49 -5.22 16.12 18.60
CA CYS A 49 -5.10 16.92 19.81
C CYS A 49 -4.80 16.06 21.04
N MET A 50 -4.24 16.72 22.06
CA MET A 50 -4.13 16.23 23.42
C MET A 50 -5.21 16.90 24.27
N ILE A 51 -5.87 16.13 25.13
CA ILE A 51 -6.80 16.67 26.12
C ILE A 51 -5.95 17.21 27.29
N ASP A 52 -5.99 18.52 27.49
CA ASP A 52 -5.50 19.17 28.68
C ASP A 52 -6.57 19.04 29.77
N ILE A 53 -6.40 18.04 30.62
CA ILE A 53 -7.36 17.69 31.68
C ILE A 53 -7.46 18.81 32.72
N ALA A 54 -6.34 19.47 33.03
CA ALA A 54 -6.31 20.50 34.06
C ALA A 54 -7.14 21.74 33.64
N GLN A 55 -7.08 22.10 32.36
CA GLN A 55 -7.78 23.26 31.82
C GLN A 55 -9.09 22.90 31.10
N CYS A 56 -9.45 21.61 31.01
CA CYS A 56 -10.61 21.12 30.28
C CYS A 56 -10.67 21.62 28.83
N GLN A 57 -9.53 21.61 28.13
CA GLN A 57 -9.38 22.09 26.75
C GLN A 57 -8.59 21.09 25.90
N THR A 58 -8.49 21.36 24.59
CA THR A 58 -7.65 20.58 23.66
C THR A 58 -6.45 21.39 23.19
N ILE A 59 -5.28 20.75 23.14
CA ILE A 59 -4.04 21.33 22.61
C ILE A 59 -3.67 20.58 21.32
N PRO A 60 -3.36 21.27 20.21
CA PRO A 60 -2.92 20.59 18.98
C PRO A 60 -1.59 19.86 19.19
N VAL A 61 -1.47 18.64 18.64
CA VAL A 61 -0.24 17.82 18.72
C VAL A 61 0.32 17.49 17.35
N ASN A 62 1.54 16.94 17.32
CA ASN A 62 2.20 16.43 16.12
C ASN A 62 2.30 17.48 14.98
N GLN A 63 2.55 18.75 15.32
CA GLN A 63 2.50 19.85 14.35
C GLN A 63 3.46 19.69 13.16
N GLU A 64 4.60 19.03 13.36
CA GLU A 64 5.55 18.72 12.28
C GLU A 64 5.03 17.65 11.31
N GLN A 65 4.08 16.81 11.75
CA GLN A 65 3.48 15.70 11.00
C GLN A 65 1.99 15.95 10.70
N ASN A 66 1.56 17.20 10.81
CA ASN A 66 0.19 17.63 10.56
C ASN A 66 -0.01 17.83 9.04
N TYR A 67 -0.58 16.82 8.37
CA TYR A 67 -0.73 16.81 6.91
C TYR A 67 -2.17 17.05 6.47
N GLN A 68 -2.32 17.75 5.34
CA GLN A 68 -3.60 17.82 4.65
C GLN A 68 -3.78 16.54 3.84
N VAL A 69 -4.72 15.70 4.28
CA VAL A 69 -5.00 14.40 3.65
C VAL A 69 -6.30 14.48 2.88
N ASP A 70 -6.23 14.22 1.58
CA ASP A 70 -7.37 13.97 0.72
C ASP A 70 -7.42 12.48 0.37
N ILE A 71 -8.60 11.87 0.50
CA ILE A 71 -8.83 10.47 0.15
C ILE A 71 -9.93 10.43 -0.90
N VAL A 72 -9.63 9.85 -2.06
CA VAL A 72 -10.57 9.64 -3.16
C VAL A 72 -10.80 8.15 -3.33
N ILE A 73 -12.03 7.68 -3.12
CA ILE A 73 -12.42 6.31 -3.41
C ILE A 73 -12.98 6.25 -4.82
N CYS A 74 -12.31 5.48 -5.68
CA CYS A 74 -12.76 5.19 -7.03
C CYS A 74 -13.63 3.93 -6.99
N THR A 75 -14.85 4.01 -7.48
CA THR A 75 -15.75 2.86 -7.62
C THR A 75 -16.17 2.71 -9.07
N THR A 76 -16.72 1.57 -9.46
CA THR A 76 -17.32 1.41 -10.78
C THR A 76 -18.72 0.84 -10.69
N GLN A 77 -19.61 1.38 -11.53
CA GLN A 77 -21.01 0.99 -11.59
C GLN A 77 -21.64 1.07 -10.18
N GLU A 78 -22.58 0.19 -9.87
CA GLU A 78 -23.21 0.08 -8.55
C GLU A 78 -22.52 -0.98 -7.65
N TYR A 79 -21.34 -1.47 -8.06
CA TYR A 79 -20.61 -2.54 -7.37
C TYR A 79 -19.70 -2.01 -6.27
N HIS A 80 -20.28 -1.43 -5.23
CA HIS A 80 -19.53 -0.90 -4.10
C HIS A 80 -20.32 -0.86 -2.79
N LEU A 81 -19.63 -0.71 -1.66
CA LEU A 81 -20.25 -0.71 -0.33
C LEU A 81 -20.31 0.68 0.33
N LEU A 82 -20.04 1.76 -0.40
CA LEU A 82 -19.91 3.11 0.21
C LEU A 82 -21.12 3.55 1.05
N ALA A 83 -22.35 3.21 0.64
CA ALA A 83 -23.56 3.52 1.38
C ALA A 83 -23.69 2.75 2.73
N GLN A 84 -22.90 1.69 2.92
CA GLN A 84 -22.93 0.82 4.09
C GLN A 84 -21.77 1.11 5.07
N ILE A 85 -20.85 2.01 4.72
CA ILE A 85 -19.69 2.33 5.55
C ILE A 85 -20.14 3.24 6.70
N PRO A 86 -19.85 2.88 7.97
CA PRO A 86 -20.22 3.67 9.14
C PRO A 86 -19.26 4.85 9.36
N LEU A 87 -18.94 5.61 8.30
CA LEU A 87 -18.09 6.80 8.36
C LEU A 87 -18.86 8.02 7.84
N PRO A 88 -18.54 9.23 8.34
CA PRO A 88 -19.16 10.45 7.82
C PRO A 88 -18.89 10.66 6.33
N SER A 89 -19.82 11.28 5.60
CA SER A 89 -19.67 11.53 4.16
C SER A 89 -18.47 12.41 3.80
N TRP A 90 -18.01 13.27 4.72
CA TRP A 90 -16.82 14.11 4.53
C TRP A 90 -15.50 13.35 4.65
N PHE A 91 -15.52 12.10 5.11
CA PHE A 91 -14.32 11.34 5.43
C PHE A 91 -13.47 11.03 4.19
N CYS A 92 -14.13 10.84 3.04
CA CYS A 92 -13.51 10.63 1.74
C CYS A 92 -14.36 11.26 0.63
N LYS A 93 -13.74 11.52 -0.52
CA LYS A 93 -14.41 11.92 -1.76
C LYS A 93 -14.74 10.66 -2.56
N HIS A 94 -15.95 10.59 -3.11
CA HIS A 94 -16.35 9.51 -4.00
C HIS A 94 -16.14 9.91 -5.46
N TYR A 95 -15.43 9.07 -6.21
CA TYR A 95 -15.26 9.20 -7.65
C TYR A 95 -15.90 7.99 -8.33
N SER A 96 -17.12 8.17 -8.84
CA SER A 96 -17.86 7.11 -9.53
C SER A 96 -17.48 7.04 -11.01
N THR A 97 -17.45 5.82 -11.54
CA THR A 97 -16.90 5.50 -12.87
C THR A 97 -17.73 4.39 -13.52
N GLN A 98 -17.50 4.14 -14.80
CA GLN A 98 -18.17 3.07 -15.56
C GLN A 98 -17.17 2.10 -16.19
N VAL A 99 -15.95 2.03 -15.66
CA VAL A 99 -14.89 1.18 -16.20
C VAL A 99 -15.17 -0.30 -15.89
N GLU A 100 -14.55 -1.19 -16.65
CA GLU A 100 -14.55 -2.61 -16.31
C GLU A 100 -13.97 -2.82 -14.89
N PRO A 101 -14.58 -3.66 -14.04
CA PRO A 101 -14.13 -3.88 -12.65
C PRO A 101 -12.65 -4.13 -12.47
N MET A 102 -12.06 -4.97 -13.32
CA MET A 102 -10.63 -5.32 -13.24
C MET A 102 -9.70 -4.16 -13.61
N LEU A 103 -10.22 -3.12 -14.26
CA LEU A 103 -9.46 -1.93 -14.68
C LEU A 103 -9.65 -0.75 -13.72
N LEU A 104 -10.42 -0.91 -12.64
CA LEU A 104 -10.70 0.16 -11.68
C LEU A 104 -9.44 0.75 -11.06
N GLY A 105 -8.40 -0.05 -10.81
CA GLY A 105 -7.12 0.43 -10.29
C GLY A 105 -6.46 1.48 -11.21
N PHE A 106 -6.58 1.34 -12.53
CA PHE A 106 -6.06 2.34 -13.48
C PHE A 106 -6.85 3.65 -13.45
N GLN A 107 -8.11 3.63 -13.02
CA GLN A 107 -8.90 4.84 -12.86
C GLN A 107 -8.37 5.70 -11.70
N CYS A 108 -7.82 5.08 -10.65
CA CYS A 108 -7.08 5.79 -9.61
C CYS A 108 -5.90 6.58 -10.21
N HIS A 109 -5.16 6.00 -11.17
CA HIS A 109 -4.04 6.70 -11.83
C HIS A 109 -4.52 7.94 -12.60
N GLN A 110 -5.72 7.86 -13.21
CA GLN A 110 -6.31 9.02 -13.89
C GLN A 110 -6.62 10.13 -12.89
N VAL A 111 -7.21 9.80 -11.74
CA VAL A 111 -7.43 10.77 -10.66
C VAL A 111 -6.10 11.38 -10.22
N LEU A 112 -5.06 10.57 -9.98
CA LEU A 112 -3.74 11.10 -9.61
C LEU A 112 -3.20 12.09 -10.65
N ARG A 113 -3.39 11.82 -11.95
CA ARG A 113 -3.00 12.73 -13.04
C ARG A 113 -3.80 14.03 -13.02
N GLU A 114 -5.10 13.98 -12.80
CA GLU A 114 -5.99 15.17 -12.76
C GLU A 114 -5.59 16.16 -11.66
N TYR A 115 -4.96 15.66 -10.59
CA TYR A 115 -4.49 16.46 -9.46
C TYR A 115 -2.99 16.79 -9.49
N LEU A 116 -2.29 16.54 -10.61
CA LEU A 116 -0.87 16.89 -10.74
C LEU A 116 -0.60 18.35 -10.39
N GLY A 117 0.51 18.58 -9.67
CA GLY A 117 0.92 19.88 -9.16
C GLY A 117 0.19 20.36 -7.89
N GLN A 118 -0.83 19.63 -7.41
CA GLN A 118 -1.64 20.04 -6.26
C GLN A 118 -1.22 19.40 -4.94
N TYR A 119 -0.45 18.31 -4.98
CA TYR A 119 -0.03 17.55 -3.79
C TYR A 119 1.48 17.33 -3.76
N ASP A 120 2.01 17.13 -2.56
CA ASP A 120 3.41 16.80 -2.32
C ASP A 120 3.65 15.29 -2.44
N TYR A 121 2.62 14.49 -2.15
CA TYR A 121 2.58 13.04 -2.33
C TYR A 121 1.30 12.57 -3.02
N TYR A 122 1.46 11.61 -3.92
CA TYR A 122 0.43 10.94 -4.70
C TYR A 122 0.47 9.45 -4.39
N CYS A 123 -0.63 8.92 -3.88
CA CYS A 123 -0.67 7.59 -3.31
C CYS A 123 -1.78 6.76 -3.92
N TYR A 124 -1.47 5.51 -4.22
CA TYR A 124 -2.43 4.46 -4.55
C TYR A 124 -2.38 3.41 -3.47
N LEU A 125 -3.53 2.99 -2.96
CA LEU A 125 -3.68 1.91 -1.98
C LEU A 125 -4.84 1.00 -2.38
N GLU A 126 -4.66 -0.31 -2.33
CA GLU A 126 -5.77 -1.27 -2.26
C GLU A 126 -6.63 -1.02 -1.00
N ASP A 127 -7.92 -1.37 -1.06
CA ASP A 127 -8.91 -1.04 -0.04
C ASP A 127 -8.85 -1.88 1.24
N ASP A 128 -7.97 -2.88 1.28
CA ASP A 128 -7.68 -3.74 2.43
C ASP A 128 -6.28 -3.51 3.02
N LEU A 129 -5.60 -2.42 2.64
CA LEU A 129 -4.29 -2.05 3.20
C LEU A 129 -4.40 -1.02 4.33
N ILE A 130 -3.81 -1.35 5.48
CA ILE A 130 -3.87 -0.54 6.70
C ILE A 130 -2.47 -0.06 7.07
N LEU A 131 -2.29 1.27 7.08
CA LEU A 131 -1.06 1.89 7.58
C LEU A 131 -1.04 1.91 9.11
N ARG A 132 0.15 1.74 9.67
CA ARG A 132 0.39 1.75 11.13
C ARG A 132 1.55 2.66 11.54
N ASP A 133 2.31 3.16 10.57
CA ASP A 133 3.55 3.89 10.81
C ASP A 133 3.34 5.40 10.67
N PRO A 134 3.34 6.17 11.78
CA PRO A 134 3.20 7.62 11.72
C PRO A 134 4.38 8.29 10.99
N TRP A 135 5.52 7.61 10.86
CA TRP A 135 6.74 8.15 10.25
C TRP A 135 6.94 7.72 8.79
N LEU A 136 5.93 7.09 8.17
CA LEU A 136 6.02 6.61 6.78
C LEU A 136 6.55 7.68 5.82
N PHE A 137 5.92 8.86 5.77
CA PHE A 137 6.35 9.93 4.85
C PHE A 137 7.71 10.54 5.22
N THR A 138 8.06 10.56 6.50
CA THR A 138 9.40 10.94 6.95
C THR A 138 10.46 9.96 6.41
N LYS A 139 10.19 8.66 6.47
CA LYS A 139 11.07 7.61 5.95
C LYS A 139 11.16 7.64 4.42
N LEU A 140 10.05 7.86 3.73
CA LEU A 140 10.03 8.00 2.27
C LEU A 140 10.84 9.22 1.82
N ASN A 141 10.65 10.37 2.46
CA ASN A 141 11.44 11.57 2.18
C ASN A 141 12.93 11.36 2.48
N TRP A 142 13.27 10.70 3.60
CA TRP A 142 14.65 10.30 3.89
C TRP A 142 15.22 9.42 2.78
N PHE A 143 14.49 8.39 2.34
CA PHE A 143 14.95 7.49 1.28
C PHE A 143 15.17 8.24 -0.04
N ASN A 144 14.20 9.03 -0.47
CA ASN A 144 14.28 9.79 -1.73
C ASN A 144 15.46 10.78 -1.74
N ARG A 145 15.79 11.40 -0.60
CA ARG A 145 16.97 12.28 -0.48
C ARG A 145 18.31 11.55 -0.66
N HIS A 146 18.39 10.28 -0.29
CA HIS A 146 19.65 9.52 -0.34
C HIS A 146 19.77 8.61 -1.56
N ALA A 147 18.66 8.02 -2.02
CA ALA A 147 18.61 7.12 -3.17
C ALA A 147 18.25 7.85 -4.49
N GLY A 148 17.69 9.05 -4.40
CA GLY A 148 17.23 9.84 -5.54
C GLY A 148 15.83 9.47 -6.03
N ASN A 149 15.18 10.39 -6.76
CA ASN A 149 13.81 10.24 -7.24
C ASN A 149 13.63 9.22 -8.38
N SER A 150 14.73 8.70 -8.96
CA SER A 150 14.68 7.54 -9.87
C SER A 150 14.47 6.21 -9.16
N CYS A 151 14.57 6.19 -7.83
CA CYS A 151 14.36 5.03 -6.98
C CYS A 151 13.03 5.19 -6.23
N LEU A 152 12.36 4.08 -5.91
CA LEU A 152 11.13 4.10 -5.12
C LEU A 152 11.20 3.06 -4.02
N LEU A 153 10.91 3.47 -2.78
CA LEU A 153 10.80 2.56 -1.65
C LEU A 153 9.35 2.09 -1.49
N GLN A 154 9.15 0.78 -1.50
CA GLN A 154 7.87 0.12 -1.27
C GLN A 154 7.85 -0.57 0.11
N PRO A 155 6.69 -0.64 0.80
CA PRO A 155 6.59 -1.35 2.07
C PRO A 155 6.56 -2.87 1.85
N ASN A 156 6.96 -3.62 2.88
CA ASN A 156 6.65 -5.05 2.96
C ASN A 156 5.21 -5.22 3.48
N ARG A 157 4.37 -5.95 2.75
CA ARG A 157 3.04 -6.35 3.23
C ARG A 157 3.16 -7.46 4.27
N TYR A 158 2.33 -7.38 5.30
CA TYR A 158 2.21 -8.42 6.30
C TYR A 158 0.77 -8.69 6.71
N GLU A 159 0.53 -9.90 7.19
CA GLU A 159 -0.70 -10.25 7.90
C GLU A 159 -0.39 -10.57 9.37
N VAL A 160 -1.41 -10.47 10.21
CA VAL A 160 -1.36 -10.84 11.62
C VAL A 160 -2.48 -11.80 11.92
N SER A 161 -2.18 -12.87 12.65
CA SER A 161 -3.20 -13.78 13.18
C SER A 161 -2.73 -14.37 14.52
N PRO A 162 -3.49 -14.17 15.61
CA PRO A 162 -3.11 -14.66 16.94
C PRO A 162 -3.20 -16.19 17.07
N HIS A 163 -3.81 -16.87 16.09
CA HIS A 163 -4.07 -18.30 16.13
C HIS A 163 -3.31 -19.10 15.06
N SER A 164 -2.51 -18.46 14.20
CA SER A 164 -1.65 -19.14 13.22
C SER A 164 -0.31 -19.57 13.82
N LYS A 165 0.43 -20.45 13.10
CA LYS A 165 1.77 -20.90 13.51
C LYS A 165 2.77 -19.76 13.73
N ALA A 166 2.62 -18.67 12.98
CA ALA A 166 3.34 -17.40 13.19
C ALA A 166 2.32 -16.30 13.51
N ILE A 167 2.60 -15.41 14.47
CA ILE A 167 1.69 -14.30 14.82
C ILE A 167 1.64 -13.25 13.72
N LYS A 168 2.78 -13.00 13.07
CA LYS A 168 2.95 -12.05 11.97
C LYS A 168 3.76 -12.72 10.87
N ALA A 169 3.34 -12.54 9.62
CA ALA A 169 4.07 -13.03 8.46
C ALA A 169 4.08 -11.97 7.36
N TYR A 170 5.26 -11.73 6.78
CA TYR A 170 5.37 -10.94 5.56
C TYR A 170 4.97 -11.80 4.37
N ILE A 171 4.09 -11.27 3.52
CA ILE A 171 3.42 -12.04 2.46
C ILE A 171 4.02 -11.76 1.07
N ASP A 172 5.06 -10.93 1.00
CA ASP A 172 5.76 -10.53 -0.23
C ASP A 172 7.00 -11.38 -0.50
N GLY A 173 6.85 -12.71 -0.46
CA GLY A 173 7.93 -13.63 -0.83
C GLY A 173 8.43 -13.39 -2.25
N ASP A 174 9.68 -13.77 -2.51
CA ASP A 174 10.30 -13.61 -3.83
C ASP A 174 9.52 -14.41 -4.90
N LEU A 175 9.26 -13.77 -6.04
CA LEU A 175 8.70 -14.41 -7.23
C LEU A 175 9.81 -15.07 -8.05
N LEU A 176 9.42 -15.95 -8.99
CA LEU A 176 10.38 -16.50 -9.96
C LEU A 176 10.96 -15.35 -10.81
N PRO A 177 12.28 -15.31 -11.07
CA PRO A 177 12.91 -14.16 -11.73
C PRO A 177 12.32 -13.75 -13.08
N HIS A 178 11.89 -14.72 -13.89
CA HIS A 178 11.33 -14.45 -15.21
C HIS A 178 9.99 -13.68 -15.17
N ILE A 179 9.29 -13.67 -14.02
CA ILE A 179 8.01 -12.96 -13.87
C ILE A 179 8.21 -11.44 -13.95
N THR A 180 9.35 -10.92 -13.49
CA THR A 180 9.63 -9.47 -13.48
C THR A 180 10.77 -9.05 -14.39
N ALA A 181 11.55 -9.99 -14.95
CA ALA A 181 12.73 -9.72 -15.78
C ALA A 181 12.45 -8.84 -17.01
N ASN A 182 11.25 -8.91 -17.59
CA ASN A 182 10.86 -8.08 -18.74
C ASN A 182 10.63 -6.61 -18.38
N PHE A 183 10.45 -6.30 -17.10
CA PHE A 183 10.03 -4.98 -16.62
C PHE A 183 11.07 -4.31 -15.73
N GLN A 184 12.01 -5.07 -15.17
CA GLN A 184 13.07 -4.54 -14.34
C GLN A 184 14.36 -5.36 -14.42
N ASN A 185 15.49 -4.69 -14.23
CA ASN A 185 16.76 -5.33 -13.94
C ASN A 185 17.09 -5.15 -12.44
N ILE A 186 17.09 -6.24 -11.68
CA ILE A 186 17.40 -6.21 -10.23
C ILE A 186 18.91 -6.17 -9.94
N GLN A 187 19.76 -6.42 -10.93
CA GLN A 187 21.22 -6.35 -10.80
C GLN A 187 21.76 -4.93 -10.97
N ASP A 188 20.97 -4.04 -11.59
CA ASP A 188 21.27 -2.61 -11.61
C ASP A 188 20.98 -2.01 -10.22
N GLN A 189 22.05 -1.60 -9.53
CA GLN A 189 22.04 -1.07 -8.16
C GLN A 189 21.23 -1.98 -7.21
N PRO A 190 21.68 -3.22 -6.97
CA PRO A 190 20.87 -4.26 -6.34
C PRO A 190 20.50 -3.96 -4.89
N GLN A 191 21.27 -3.10 -4.22
CA GLN A 191 21.11 -2.76 -2.82
C GLN A 191 21.33 -1.28 -2.57
N PHE A 192 20.69 -0.79 -1.53
CA PHE A 192 20.95 0.51 -0.93
C PHE A 192 21.08 0.29 0.58
N ILE A 193 22.11 0.89 1.18
CA ILE A 193 22.32 0.87 2.63
C ILE A 193 22.41 2.32 3.07
N GLY A 194 21.55 2.71 4.00
CA GLY A 194 21.57 4.04 4.59
C GLY A 194 21.61 3.98 6.11
N LYS A 195 21.78 5.14 6.74
CA LYS A 195 21.81 5.29 8.19
C LYS A 195 20.58 6.06 8.66
N VAL A 196 19.79 5.46 9.55
CA VAL A 196 18.57 6.05 10.13
C VAL A 196 18.65 5.93 11.65
N MET A 197 18.53 7.05 12.36
CA MET A 197 18.65 7.09 13.83
C MET A 197 19.87 6.31 14.33
N GLU A 198 21.02 6.59 13.72
CA GLU A 198 22.29 5.93 13.98
C GLU A 198 22.39 4.44 13.62
N GLN A 199 21.32 3.81 13.11
CA GLN A 199 21.33 2.41 12.70
C GLN A 199 21.51 2.27 11.18
N ALA A 200 22.34 1.31 10.77
CA ALA A 200 22.43 0.92 9.37
C ALA A 200 21.17 0.13 8.99
N VAL A 201 20.49 0.58 7.93
CA VAL A 201 19.29 -0.06 7.40
C VAL A 201 19.56 -0.46 5.95
N SER A 202 19.24 -1.71 5.61
CA SER A 202 19.49 -2.28 4.28
C SER A 202 18.20 -2.46 3.49
N PHE A 203 18.29 -2.18 2.20
CA PHE A 203 17.23 -2.28 1.21
C PHE A 203 17.75 -3.05 0.00
N LYS A 204 16.87 -3.83 -0.65
CA LYS A 204 17.20 -4.58 -1.86
C LYS A 204 16.20 -4.31 -2.98
N ARG A 205 16.65 -4.45 -4.23
CA ARG A 205 15.77 -4.61 -5.40
C ARG A 205 15.08 -5.97 -5.28
N PRO A 206 13.76 -6.05 -5.07
CA PRO A 206 13.08 -7.31 -4.79
C PRO A 206 12.72 -8.05 -6.08
N LEU A 207 12.65 -9.38 -6.02
CA LEU A 207 12.05 -10.19 -7.10
C LEU A 207 10.52 -10.01 -7.15
N ASN A 208 9.92 -9.69 -6.00
CA ASN A 208 8.52 -9.31 -5.85
C ASN A 208 8.38 -7.84 -5.42
N PRO A 209 8.25 -6.89 -6.36
CA PRO A 209 8.10 -5.47 -6.04
C PRO A 209 6.68 -5.09 -5.59
N HIS A 210 5.71 -5.99 -5.70
CA HIS A 210 4.31 -5.68 -5.46
C HIS A 210 3.99 -5.49 -3.97
N SER A 211 3.29 -4.42 -3.65
CA SER A 211 2.87 -4.08 -2.27
C SER A 211 1.39 -3.70 -2.18
N GLY A 212 0.61 -3.88 -3.25
CA GLY A 212 -0.78 -3.39 -3.35
C GLY A 212 -0.91 -1.86 -3.23
N CYS A 213 0.20 -1.13 -3.17
CA CYS A 213 0.25 0.31 -2.99
C CYS A 213 1.48 0.94 -3.65
N PHE A 214 1.47 2.27 -3.77
CA PHE A 214 2.67 3.07 -4.00
C PHE A 214 2.51 4.48 -3.44
N PHE A 215 3.64 5.14 -3.15
CA PHE A 215 3.72 6.49 -2.61
C PHE A 215 4.75 7.30 -3.38
N LEU A 216 4.30 8.14 -4.31
CA LEU A 216 5.17 8.97 -5.14
C LEU A 216 5.22 10.37 -4.58
N ASN A 217 6.41 10.96 -4.45
CA ASN A 217 6.48 12.41 -4.28
C ASN A 217 6.07 13.13 -5.57
N ALA A 218 5.93 14.45 -5.51
CA ALA A 218 5.49 15.25 -6.65
C ALA A 218 6.35 15.03 -7.91
N GLU A 219 7.68 15.01 -7.78
CA GLU A 219 8.60 14.80 -8.91
C GLU A 219 8.46 13.40 -9.53
N GLN A 220 8.35 12.37 -8.69
CA GLN A 220 8.14 10.99 -9.13
C GLN A 220 6.80 10.86 -9.88
N MET A 221 5.73 11.42 -9.35
CA MET A 221 4.42 11.37 -10.01
C MET A 221 4.44 12.11 -11.35
N GLU A 222 5.05 13.30 -11.41
CA GLU A 222 5.20 14.05 -12.65
C GLU A 222 6.02 13.29 -13.69
N TYR A 223 7.13 12.67 -13.26
CA TYR A 223 7.98 11.86 -14.13
C TYR A 223 7.24 10.64 -14.69
N TRP A 224 6.51 9.92 -13.83
CA TRP A 224 5.72 8.76 -14.25
C TRP A 224 4.60 9.14 -15.21
N ALA A 225 3.90 10.25 -14.95
CA ALA A 225 2.81 10.74 -15.81
C ALA A 225 3.26 11.10 -17.23
N LYS A 226 4.55 11.40 -17.44
CA LYS A 226 5.16 11.71 -18.75
C LYS A 226 5.58 10.46 -19.53
N GLN A 227 5.54 9.28 -18.92
CA GLN A 227 5.96 8.05 -19.59
C GLN A 227 4.94 7.63 -20.65
N PRO A 228 5.37 7.06 -21.79
CA PRO A 228 4.46 6.67 -22.88
C PRO A 228 3.48 5.55 -22.49
N TYR A 229 3.80 4.79 -21.44
CA TYR A 229 2.96 3.73 -20.89
C TYR A 229 2.09 4.20 -19.71
N PHE A 230 2.08 5.48 -19.37
CA PHE A 230 1.19 5.97 -18.32
C PHE A 230 -0.26 5.91 -18.81
N LEU A 231 -1.14 5.23 -18.03
CA LEU A 231 -2.54 4.97 -18.39
C LEU A 231 -2.76 4.15 -19.68
N ASP A 232 -1.76 3.37 -20.12
CA ASP A 232 -1.92 2.42 -21.24
C ASP A 232 -2.75 1.18 -20.87
N ARG A 233 -3.03 1.00 -19.58
CA ARG A 233 -3.77 -0.14 -18.99
C ARG A 233 -3.12 -1.48 -19.31
N ASP A 234 -1.79 -1.51 -19.41
CA ASP A 234 -1.02 -2.73 -19.53
C ASP A 234 -1.25 -3.63 -18.30
N CYS A 235 -1.72 -4.86 -18.54
CA CYS A 235 -2.00 -5.87 -17.53
C CYS A 235 -0.96 -7.01 -17.54
N GLY A 236 0.23 -6.77 -18.13
CA GLY A 236 1.26 -7.79 -18.36
C GLY A 236 1.95 -8.36 -17.11
N PHE A 237 1.66 -7.86 -15.91
CA PHE A 237 2.25 -8.35 -14.66
C PHE A 237 1.21 -9.08 -13.81
N ILE A 238 1.26 -10.42 -13.82
CA ILE A 238 0.40 -11.37 -13.09
C ILE A 238 -1.09 -11.28 -13.48
N GLY A 239 -1.70 -10.12 -13.32
CA GLY A 239 -3.07 -9.81 -13.68
C GLY A 239 -3.35 -8.30 -13.60
N PRO A 240 -4.58 -7.87 -13.91
CA PRO A 240 -4.94 -6.45 -13.94
C PRO A 240 -4.76 -5.73 -12.59
N LEU A 241 -5.05 -6.40 -11.47
CA LEU A 241 -4.98 -5.80 -10.13
C LEU A 241 -3.52 -5.54 -9.74
N GLU A 242 -2.67 -6.55 -9.85
CA GLU A 242 -1.24 -6.46 -9.57
C GLU A 242 -0.57 -5.46 -10.53
N SER A 243 -1.00 -5.43 -11.79
CA SER A 243 -0.47 -4.50 -12.79
C SER A 243 -0.81 -3.04 -12.46
N ALA A 244 -2.05 -2.74 -12.04
CA ALA A 244 -2.42 -1.40 -11.60
C ALA A 244 -1.53 -0.95 -10.42
N ALA A 245 -1.33 -1.80 -9.43
CA ALA A 245 -0.56 -1.44 -8.24
C ALA A 245 0.97 -1.39 -8.47
N THR A 246 1.51 -2.00 -9.53
CA THR A 246 2.97 -2.29 -9.59
C THR A 246 3.62 -2.16 -10.96
N LEU A 247 2.94 -2.48 -12.07
CA LEU A 247 3.61 -2.57 -13.36
C LEU A 247 4.18 -1.23 -13.84
N GLY A 248 3.36 -0.17 -13.83
CA GLY A 248 3.81 1.18 -14.20
C GLY A 248 4.97 1.67 -13.32
N ILE A 249 4.89 1.39 -12.02
CA ILE A 249 5.94 1.72 -11.04
C ILE A 249 7.24 0.98 -11.34
N MET A 250 7.16 -0.33 -11.58
CA MET A 250 8.30 -1.19 -11.87
C MET A 250 8.99 -0.81 -13.18
N LYS A 251 8.23 -0.41 -14.21
CA LYS A 251 8.77 0.11 -15.50
C LYS A 251 9.47 1.47 -15.34
N THR A 252 9.08 2.26 -14.34
CA THR A 252 9.52 3.66 -14.19
C THR A 252 10.70 3.82 -13.23
N PHE A 253 10.69 3.09 -12.11
CA PHE A 253 11.61 3.33 -10.99
C PHE A 253 12.41 2.10 -10.62
N LYS A 254 13.60 2.32 -10.04
CA LYS A 254 14.31 1.29 -9.29
C LYS A 254 13.56 1.07 -7.96
N VAL A 255 12.66 0.11 -7.94
CA VAL A 255 11.90 -0.29 -6.74
C VAL A 255 12.79 -1.01 -5.75
N TYR A 256 12.77 -0.56 -4.49
CA TYR A 256 13.42 -1.19 -3.33
C TYR A 256 12.39 -1.58 -2.28
N LYS A 257 12.72 -2.61 -1.50
CA LYS A 257 12.04 -2.95 -0.25
C LYS A 257 13.07 -3.14 0.87
N PRO A 258 12.72 -2.89 2.15
CA PRO A 258 13.58 -3.25 3.26
C PRO A 258 13.94 -4.74 3.23
N THR A 259 15.19 -5.09 3.55
CA THR A 259 15.63 -6.49 3.62
C THR A 259 14.92 -7.25 4.75
N ALA A 260 14.95 -8.58 4.73
CA ALA A 260 14.34 -9.40 5.78
C ALA A 260 14.82 -9.04 7.21
N SER A 261 16.11 -8.69 7.35
CA SER A 261 16.70 -8.22 8.61
C SER A 261 16.16 -6.88 9.10
N HIS A 262 15.55 -6.08 8.22
CA HIS A 262 14.98 -4.77 8.50
C HIS A 262 13.54 -4.67 7.99
N ALA A 263 12.82 -5.79 7.94
CA ALA A 263 11.55 -5.87 7.23
C ALA A 263 10.48 -4.89 7.76
N ASN A 264 10.56 -4.57 9.05
CA ASN A 264 9.70 -3.64 9.77
C ASN A 264 10.08 -2.17 9.62
N PHE A 265 11.15 -1.84 8.87
CA PHE A 265 11.52 -0.45 8.62
C PHE A 265 10.39 0.31 7.92
N LEU A 266 9.81 -0.31 6.88
CA LEU A 266 8.65 0.19 6.17
C LEU A 266 7.74 -1.00 5.83
N GLU A 267 6.57 -1.03 6.44
CA GLU A 267 5.63 -2.14 6.34
C GLU A 267 4.18 -1.65 6.30
N ILE A 268 3.30 -2.47 5.73
CA ILE A 268 1.88 -2.20 5.63
C ILE A 268 1.07 -3.46 5.93
N GLN A 269 0.02 -3.32 6.71
CA GLN A 269 -0.82 -4.45 7.05
C GLN A 269 -1.77 -4.74 5.89
N HIS A 270 -1.80 -5.97 5.43
CA HIS A 270 -2.88 -6.51 4.62
C HIS A 270 -3.98 -7.02 5.56
N PHE A 271 -5.21 -6.53 5.40
CA PHE A 271 -6.33 -6.91 6.25
C PHE A 271 -6.75 -8.35 5.98
N GLY A 272 -6.99 -9.10 7.06
CA GLY A 272 -7.35 -10.50 7.02
C GLY A 272 -6.20 -11.41 7.44
N SER A 273 -6.38 -12.70 7.19
CA SER A 273 -5.43 -13.76 7.56
C SER A 273 -5.31 -14.83 6.47
N GLY A 274 -5.63 -14.47 5.22
CA GLY A 274 -5.73 -15.42 4.11
C GLY A 274 -4.40 -16.11 3.85
N PHE A 275 -3.31 -15.36 3.80
CA PHE A 275 -1.97 -15.87 3.50
C PHE A 275 -1.31 -16.50 4.73
N ILE A 276 -1.40 -15.87 5.90
CA ILE A 276 -0.74 -16.37 7.12
C ILE A 276 -1.33 -17.72 7.57
N ASN A 277 -2.60 -17.98 7.30
CA ASN A 277 -3.25 -19.26 7.60
C ASN A 277 -2.82 -20.39 6.64
N LEU A 278 -2.11 -20.09 5.54
CA LEU A 278 -1.50 -21.11 4.67
C LEU A 278 -0.25 -21.72 5.32
N ILE A 279 0.37 -21.02 6.28
CA ILE A 279 1.58 -21.49 6.97
C ILE A 279 1.25 -22.70 7.84
N GLY A 280 1.99 -23.79 7.61
CA GLY A 280 1.74 -25.09 8.23
C GLY A 280 0.67 -25.93 7.54
N ARG A 281 0.04 -25.42 6.48
CA ARG A 281 -0.93 -26.16 5.65
C ARG A 281 -0.39 -26.37 4.24
N GLN A 282 -0.14 -25.26 3.52
CA GLN A 282 0.37 -25.24 2.15
C GLN A 282 1.80 -24.69 2.09
N VAL A 283 2.15 -23.80 3.02
CA VAL A 283 3.50 -23.23 3.14
C VAL A 283 4.20 -23.89 4.32
N LYS A 284 5.39 -24.45 4.09
CA LYS A 284 6.19 -25.10 5.16
C LYS A 284 6.65 -24.06 6.18
N TYR A 285 6.60 -24.41 7.46
CA TYR A 285 7.10 -23.54 8.52
C TYR A 285 8.59 -23.83 8.77
N GLY A 286 9.44 -22.80 8.70
CA GLY A 286 10.90 -22.96 8.71
C GLY A 286 11.53 -23.49 10.00
N ARG A 287 10.76 -23.77 11.06
CA ARG A 287 11.26 -24.33 12.34
C ARG A 287 11.17 -25.86 12.45
N GLU A 288 10.78 -26.58 11.39
CA GLU A 288 10.69 -28.06 11.43
C GLU A 288 12.02 -28.79 11.13
N GLN A 289 13.16 -28.09 11.18
CA GLN A 289 14.50 -28.71 11.11
C GLN A 289 15.27 -28.45 12.42
N GLU A 290 14.96 -29.16 13.51
CA GLU A 290 15.89 -29.35 14.66
C GLU A 290 15.37 -30.28 15.78
N THR A 291 14.55 -31.29 15.49
CA THR A 291 14.30 -32.38 16.46
C THR A 291 14.19 -33.72 15.74
N GLY A 292 15.33 -34.34 15.47
CA GLY A 292 15.38 -35.63 14.79
C GLY A 292 16.81 -36.15 14.63
N ASN A 293 17.53 -36.31 15.75
CA ASN A 293 18.60 -37.28 15.94
C ASN A 293 18.89 -37.37 17.44
N GLY A 294 18.24 -38.32 18.09
CA GLY A 294 18.55 -38.85 19.41
C GLY A 294 18.30 -40.34 19.36
#